data_AF-A0A7Y2H8M3-F1
#
_entry.id   AF-A0A7Y2H8M3-F1
#
_cell.length_a   1.000
_cell.length_b   1.000
_cell.length_c   1.000
_cell.angle_alpha   90.00
_cell.angle_beta   90.00
_cell.angle_gamma   90.00
#
_symmetry.space_group_name_H-M   'P 1'
#
loop_
_entity.id
_entity.type
_entity.pdbx_description
1 polymer ?
#
loop_
_entity_poly.entity_id
_entity_poly.type
_entity_poly.pdbx_seq_one_letter_code
_entity_poly.pdbx_strand_id
1 'polypeptide(L)'
;VRDRRFSEYPIFPISKDDIPIGQLLISKHEVAAEWNYHITYIDEFVQLNIIEKEKVDEFKKVYKDPDEFCCLFVIDGEFTRFVFIPYPID
;
A
#
# COMPACT_ATOMS: atom_id res chain seq x y z
N VAL A 1 -15.05 -5.80 13.01
CA VAL A 1 -14.18 -4.78 12.39
C VAL A 1 -14.24 -4.96 10.86
N ARG A 2 -15.41 -4.75 10.25
CA ARG A 2 -15.66 -5.06 8.83
C ARG A 2 -16.44 -3.93 8.13
N ASP A 3 -16.46 -2.74 8.74
CA ASP A 3 -17.35 -1.63 8.36
C ASP A 3 -16.63 -0.29 8.45
N ARG A 4 -15.44 -0.19 7.84
CA ARG A 4 -14.90 1.09 7.41
C ARG A 4 -14.22 0.82 6.07
N ARG A 5 -14.91 1.18 4.99
CA ARG A 5 -14.28 1.37 3.67
C ARG A 5 -13.22 2.45 3.85
N PHE A 6 -12.02 2.05 4.29
CA PHE A 6 -10.92 2.96 4.64
C PHE A 6 -10.52 3.80 3.42
N SER A 7 -10.60 3.19 2.22
CA SER A 7 -10.56 3.86 0.93
C SER A 7 -11.02 2.88 -0.16
N GLU A 8 -11.40 3.39 -1.34
CA GLU A 8 -11.68 2.57 -2.54
C GLU A 8 -10.39 1.98 -3.14
N TYR A 9 -9.24 2.58 -2.84
CA TYR A 9 -7.93 2.17 -3.36
C TYR A 9 -6.90 2.11 -2.21
N PRO A 10 -7.04 1.17 -1.27
CA PRO A 10 -6.11 1.02 -0.16
C PRO A 10 -4.75 0.53 -0.65
N ILE A 11 -3.67 1.18 -0.23
CA ILE A 11 -2.30 0.80 -0.58
C ILE A 11 -1.58 0.46 0.73
N PHE A 12 -0.78 -0.59 0.69
CA PHE A 12 0.02 -1.05 1.83
C PHE A 12 1.51 -0.89 1.53
N PRO A 13 2.10 0.27 1.87
CA PRO A 13 3.53 0.48 1.74
C PRO A 13 4.29 -0.42 2.72
N ILE A 14 5.30 -1.12 2.19
CA ILE A 14 6.21 -1.91 3.00
C ILE A 14 7.66 -1.47 2.76
N SER A 15 8.41 -1.29 3.83
CA SER A 15 9.82 -0.87 3.79
C SER A 15 10.58 -1.43 4.98
N LYS A 16 11.88 -1.69 4.81
CA LYS A 16 12.79 -2.02 5.93
C LYS A 16 13.09 -0.81 6.80
N ASP A 17 13.05 0.37 6.20
CA ASP A 17 13.29 1.66 6.85
C ASP A 17 11.97 2.34 7.23
N ASP A 18 12.09 3.39 8.04
CA ASP A 18 10.96 4.27 8.35
C ASP A 18 10.68 5.14 7.13
N ILE A 19 9.41 5.20 6.72
CA ILE A 19 8.98 5.95 5.54
C ILE A 19 7.89 6.95 5.95
N PRO A 20 7.94 8.20 5.46
CA PRO A 20 6.92 9.19 5.76
C PRO A 20 5.68 9.00 4.86
N ILE A 21 5.21 7.76 4.71
CA ILE A 21 4.11 7.38 3.81
C ILE A 21 3.12 6.51 4.59
N GLY A 22 1.88 6.98 4.71
CA GLY A 22 0.83 6.27 5.40
C GLY A 22 0.99 6.22 6.91
N GLN A 23 0.07 5.48 7.51
CA GLN A 23 0.07 5.20 8.93
C GLN A 23 0.71 3.84 9.19
N LEU A 24 1.69 3.78 10.10
CA LEU A 24 2.29 2.53 10.53
C LEU A 24 1.21 1.64 11.16
N LEU A 25 0.98 0.46 10.57
CA LEU A 25 0.10 -0.57 11.12
C LEU A 25 0.88 -1.58 11.95
N ILE A 26 2.00 -2.07 11.40
CA ILE A 26 2.81 -3.11 12.02
C ILE A 26 4.27 -2.71 11.87
N SER A 27 4.95 -2.54 13.00
CA SER A 27 6.40 -2.33 13.01
C SER A 27 7.13 -3.66 12.86
N LYS A 28 8.28 -3.63 12.17
CA LYS A 28 9.25 -4.73 12.13
C LYS A 28 9.75 -5.17 13.53
N HIS A 29 9.50 -4.36 14.56
CA HIS A 29 9.86 -4.65 15.94
C HIS A 29 8.76 -5.39 16.73
N GLU A 30 7.51 -5.34 16.27
CA GLU A 30 6.34 -5.90 16.96
C GLU A 30 6.08 -7.36 16.56
N VAL A 31 6.47 -7.72 15.35
CA VAL A 31 6.36 -9.07 14.78
C VAL A 31 7.77 -9.42 14.32
N ALA A 32 8.16 -10.70 14.31
CA ALA A 32 9.42 -11.15 13.70
C ALA A 32 9.42 -10.97 12.16
N ALA A 33 8.91 -9.85 11.69
CA ALA A 33 8.80 -9.43 10.32
C ALA A 33 9.98 -8.50 10.01
N GLU A 34 10.63 -8.72 8.87
CA GLU A 34 11.77 -7.91 8.43
C GLU A 34 11.36 -6.53 7.87
N TRP A 35 10.05 -6.21 7.85
CA TRP A 35 9.46 -5.08 7.14
C TRP A 35 8.45 -4.33 8.02
N ASN A 36 8.43 -3.00 7.91
CA ASN A 36 7.36 -2.16 8.42
C ASN A 36 6.19 -2.15 7.45
N TYR A 37 4.98 -2.38 7.94
CA TYR A 37 3.75 -2.33 7.15
C TYR A 37 2.99 -1.06 7.49
N HIS A 38 2.72 -0.26 6.48
CA HIS A 38 1.89 0.92 6.56
C HIS A 38 0.56 0.68 5.85
N ILE A 39 -0.43 1.51 6.15
CA ILE A 39 -1.67 1.61 5.40
C ILE A 39 -1.89 3.04 4.97
N THR A 40 -2.29 3.20 3.72
CA THR A 40 -2.72 4.47 3.15
C THR A 40 -3.62 4.23 1.94
N TYR A 41 -3.83 5.27 1.16
CA TYR A 41 -4.69 5.30 -0.01
C TYR A 41 -4.05 6.11 -1.12
N ILE A 42 -4.54 5.92 -2.34
CA ILE A 42 -3.97 6.52 -3.55
C ILE A 42 -3.86 8.06 -3.50
N ASP A 43 -4.79 8.74 -2.84
CA ASP A 43 -4.79 10.21 -2.78
C ASP A 43 -3.55 10.73 -2.03
N GLU A 44 -3.12 10.06 -0.97
CA GLU A 44 -1.90 10.42 -0.23
C GLU A 44 -0.65 10.24 -1.10
N PHE A 45 -0.60 9.20 -1.94
CA PHE A 45 0.47 9.01 -2.91
C PHE A 45 0.54 10.17 -3.93
N VAL A 46 -0.60 10.77 -4.28
CA VAL A 46 -0.65 11.95 -5.16
C VAL A 46 -0.21 13.20 -4.41
N GLN A 47 -0.68 13.38 -3.17
CA GLN A 47 -0.28 14.51 -2.32
C GLN A 47 1.24 14.53 -2.07
N LEU A 48 1.82 13.35 -1.87
CA LEU A 48 3.26 13.15 -1.69
C LEU A 48 4.06 13.17 -3.00
N ASN A 49 3.41 13.39 -4.15
CA ASN A 49 4.02 13.35 -5.50
C ASN A 49 4.75 12.03 -5.82
N ILE A 50 4.31 10.92 -5.22
CA ILE A 50 4.80 9.57 -5.55
C ILE A 50 4.13 9.08 -6.83
N ILE A 51 2.85 9.40 -7.01
CA ILE A 51 2.09 9.17 -8.23
C ILE A 51 1.71 10.51 -8.83
N GLU A 52 2.09 10.72 -10.09
CA GLU A 52 1.67 11.89 -10.86
C GLU A 52 0.14 11.88 -11.03
N LYS A 53 -0.51 13.03 -10.83
CA LYS A 53 -1.98 13.15 -10.87
C LYS A 53 -2.59 12.61 -12.18
N GLU A 54 -1.89 12.74 -13.29
CA GLU A 54 -2.30 12.20 -14.61
C GLU A 54 -2.27 10.67 -14.68
N LYS A 55 -1.37 10.02 -13.94
CA LYS A 55 -1.23 8.55 -13.88
C LYS A 55 -2.18 7.89 -12.90
N VAL A 56 -2.88 8.67 -12.07
CA VAL A 56 -3.88 8.16 -11.12
C VAL A 56 -4.99 7.40 -11.85
N ASP A 57 -5.45 7.93 -12.99
CA ASP A 57 -6.53 7.32 -13.76
C ASP A 57 -6.07 5.99 -14.37
N GLU A 58 -4.83 5.92 -14.86
CA GLU A 58 -4.22 4.69 -15.33
C GLU A 58 -4.02 3.67 -14.21
N PHE A 59 -3.55 4.12 -13.04
CA PHE A 59 -3.38 3.28 -11.86
C PHE A 59 -4.72 2.66 -11.45
N LYS A 60 -5.80 3.46 -11.39
CA LYS A 60 -7.15 2.97 -11.05
C LYS A 60 -7.69 1.95 -12.06
N LYS A 61 -7.32 2.05 -13.34
CA LYS A 61 -7.71 1.08 -14.37
C LYS A 61 -7.01 -0.26 -14.23
N VAL A 62 -5.76 -0.27 -13.76
CA VAL A 62 -4.99 -1.51 -13.54
C VAL A 62 -5.11 -2.03 -12.12
N TYR A 63 -5.71 -1.24 -11.22
CA TYR A 63 -5.93 -1.60 -9.83
C TYR A 63 -6.86 -2.81 -9.74
N LYS A 64 -6.42 -3.83 -9.00
CA LYS A 64 -7.21 -5.04 -8.79
C LYS A 64 -8.26 -4.84 -7.71
N ASP A 65 -9.29 -5.68 -7.73
CA ASP A 65 -10.36 -5.63 -6.75
C ASP A 65 -9.79 -5.67 -5.31
N PRO A 66 -10.06 -4.67 -4.45
CA PRO A 66 -9.49 -4.58 -3.11
C PRO A 66 -10.09 -5.57 -2.11
N ASP A 67 -11.23 -6.21 -2.43
CA ASP A 67 -11.80 -7.29 -1.63
C ASP A 67 -11.13 -8.64 -1.96
N GLU A 68 -10.62 -8.81 -3.19
CA GLU A 68 -9.90 -10.02 -3.62
C GLU A 68 -8.37 -9.91 -3.55
N PHE A 69 -7.81 -8.71 -3.73
CA PHE A 69 -6.37 -8.45 -3.84
C PHE A 69 -5.89 -7.33 -2.92
N CYS A 70 -4.78 -7.58 -2.25
CA CYS A 70 -4.03 -6.60 -1.49
C CYS A 70 -3.02 -5.87 -2.39
N CYS A 71 -3.11 -4.54 -2.50
CA CYS A 71 -2.14 -3.71 -3.22
C CYS A 71 -0.97 -3.34 -2.31
N LEU A 72 0.17 -4.01 -2.47
CA LEU A 72 1.40 -3.78 -1.73
C LEU A 72 2.33 -2.86 -2.51
N PHE A 73 2.86 -1.83 -1.85
CA PHE A 73 3.89 -0.96 -2.41
C PHE A 73 5.23 -1.29 -1.73
N VAL A 74 6.03 -2.10 -2.40
CA VAL A 74 7.30 -2.60 -1.87
C VAL A 74 8.40 -1.59 -2.15
N ILE A 75 9.05 -1.10 -1.09
CA ILE A 75 10.18 -0.18 -1.14
C ILE A 75 11.40 -0.93 -0.59
N ASP A 76 12.37 -1.22 -1.46
CA ASP A 76 13.63 -1.87 -1.09
C ASP A 76 14.79 -1.10 -1.73
N GLY A 77 15.40 -0.20 -0.95
CA GLY A 77 16.54 0.62 -1.38
C GLY A 77 16.26 1.39 -2.67
N GLU A 78 16.88 0.95 -3.77
CA GLU A 78 16.81 1.59 -5.08
C GLU A 78 15.50 1.33 -5.84
N PHE A 79 14.66 0.39 -5.39
CA PHE A 79 13.47 -0.01 -6.15
C PHE A 79 12.19 0.17 -5.36
N THR A 80 11.19 0.73 -6.05
CA THR A 80 9.80 0.76 -5.58
C THR A 80 8.89 0.11 -6.62
N ARG A 81 7.98 -0.76 -6.18
CA ARG A 81 7.03 -1.43 -7.09
C ARG A 81 5.69 -1.71 -6.44
N PHE A 82 4.64 -1.67 -7.24
CA PHE A 82 3.32 -2.15 -6.84
C PHE A 82 3.20 -3.65 -7.13
N VAL A 83 2.73 -4.41 -6.14
CA VAL A 83 2.47 -5.85 -6.22
C VAL A 83 1.06 -6.11 -5.73
N PHE A 84 0.26 -6.82 -6.51
CA PHE A 84 -1.07 -7.24 -6.10
C PHE A 84 -1.03 -8.70 -5.67
N ILE A 85 -1.23 -8.96 -4.39
CA ILE A 85 -1.27 -10.32 -3.83
C ILE A 85 -2.72 -10.69 -3.54
N PRO A 86 -3.23 -11.82 -4.06
CA PRO A 86 -4.59 -12.27 -3.73
C PRO A 86 -4.68 -12.60 -2.25
N TYR A 87 -5.80 -12.25 -1.61
CA TYR A 87 -6.05 -12.69 -0.26
C TYR A 87 -6.18 -14.22 -0.24
N PRO A 88 -5.62 -14.91 0.77
CA PRO A 88 -5.86 -16.33 0.94
C PRO A 88 -7.37 -16.55 1.07
N ILE A 89 -7.91 -17.36 0.17
CA ILE A 89 -9.28 -17.83 0.22
C ILE A 89 -9.29 -18.83 1.37
N ASP A 90 -10.00 -18.52 2.45
CA ASP A 90 -10.30 -19.49 3.51
C ASP A 90 -11.25 -20.57 2.97
#